data_AF-A0A511KHY8-F1
#
_entry.id   AF-A0A511KHY8-F1
#
_cell.length_a   1.000
_cell.length_b   1.000
_cell.length_c   1.000
_cell.angle_alpha   90.00
_cell.angle_beta   90.00
_cell.angle_gamma   90.00
#
_symmetry.space_group_name_H-M   'P 1'
#
loop_
_entity.id
_entity.type
_entity.pdbx_description
1 polymer ?
#
loop_
_entity_poly.entity_id
_entity_poly.type
_entity_poly.pdbx_seq_one_letter_code
_entity_poly.pdbx_strand_id
1 'polypeptide(L)'
;MSASDLQALVAARSLAVVGLGLNTGLMLSIPALSIPALKATTSLTAQQRLTLWSNLYEKGKAVMVKLQPTLTLLLAYASYAAARPVDYLPANTVARYRKPILAVASALTISIVGFTGVAIMPLNKRMQKMEREASGFVLLFLPFLVAVLTGLPPVASTAQADSLIGQWSRLHAVRIALGSTAFALAVSELALA
;
A
#
# COMPACT_ATOMS: atom_id res chain seq x y z
N MET A 1 2.67 33.12 15.30
CA MET A 1 3.38 32.33 14.27
C MET A 1 4.30 33.26 13.52
N SER A 2 5.56 32.90 13.35
CA SER A 2 6.51 33.64 12.51
C SER A 2 6.20 33.40 11.02
N ALA A 3 6.69 34.26 10.13
CA ALA A 3 6.52 34.08 8.68
C ALA A 3 7.13 32.77 8.16
N SER A 4 8.23 32.31 8.78
CA SER A 4 8.85 31.01 8.48
C SER A 4 7.98 29.82 8.91
N ASP A 5 7.26 29.91 10.03
CA ASP A 5 6.35 28.84 10.48
C ASP A 5 5.19 28.64 9.49
N LEU A 6 4.73 29.74 8.89
CA LEU A 6 3.68 29.71 7.88
C LEU A 6 4.16 29.06 6.58
N GLN A 7 5.37 29.38 6.12
CA GLN A 7 5.95 28.77 4.91
C GLN A 7 6.20 27.27 5.09
N ALA A 8 6.74 26.86 6.23
CA ALA A 8 6.97 25.45 6.53
C ALA A 8 5.66 24.65 6.60
N LEU A 9 4.60 25.21 7.18
CA LEU A 9 3.27 24.60 7.19
C LEU A 9 2.71 24.43 5.78
N VAL A 10 2.79 25.46 4.94
CA VAL A 10 2.33 25.39 3.54
C VAL A 10 3.11 24.32 2.77
N ALA A 11 4.44 24.29 2.90
CA ALA A 11 5.26 23.28 2.26
C ALA A 11 4.89 21.86 2.72
N ALA A 12 4.72 21.65 4.02
CA ALA A 12 4.37 20.34 4.56
C ALA A 12 3.02 19.83 4.05
N ARG A 13 2.00 20.70 4.01
CA ARG A 13 0.66 20.37 3.49
C ARG A 13 0.71 20.02 2.01
N SER A 14 1.36 20.85 1.20
CA SER A 14 1.45 20.65 -0.25
C SER A 14 2.23 19.37 -0.60
N LEU A 15 3.37 19.14 0.04
CA LEU A 15 4.17 17.93 -0.17
C LEU A 15 3.42 16.68 0.28
N ALA A 16 2.71 16.74 1.41
CA ALA A 16 1.90 15.63 1.88
C ALA A 16 0.76 15.29 0.90
N VAL A 17 0.06 16.29 0.37
CA VAL A 17 -1.02 16.07 -0.61
C VAL A 17 -0.51 15.42 -1.89
N VAL A 18 0.54 15.98 -2.50
CA VAL A 18 1.14 15.42 -3.72
C VAL A 18 1.65 14.01 -3.46
N GLY A 19 2.37 13.81 -2.35
CA GLY A 19 2.91 12.51 -1.99
C GLY A 19 1.83 11.46 -1.69
N LEU A 20 0.71 11.84 -1.07
CA LEU A 20 -0.44 10.95 -0.86
C LEU A 20 -1.12 10.56 -2.18
N GLY A 21 -1.22 11.48 -3.14
CA GLY A 21 -1.72 11.19 -4.48
C GLY A 21 -0.83 10.18 -5.21
N LEU A 22 0.48 10.40 -5.20
CA LEU A 22 1.47 9.46 -5.76
C LEU A 22 1.42 8.10 -5.05
N ASN A 23 1.38 8.09 -3.71
CA ASN A 23 1.28 6.88 -2.90
C ASN A 23 0.06 6.03 -3.32
N THR A 24 -1.11 6.66 -3.35
CA THR A 24 -2.38 6.01 -3.68
C THR A 24 -2.40 5.51 -5.12
N GLY A 25 -1.93 6.33 -6.07
CA GLY A 25 -1.85 5.94 -7.48
C GLY A 25 -0.91 4.75 -7.71
N LEU A 26 0.27 4.76 -7.09
CA LEU A 26 1.22 3.64 -7.17
C LEU A 26 0.63 2.37 -6.56
N MET A 27 -0.02 2.46 -5.40
CA MET A 27 -0.69 1.30 -4.78
C MET A 27 -1.83 0.75 -5.65
N LEU A 28 -2.61 1.62 -6.29
CA LEU A 28 -3.72 1.22 -7.16
C LEU A 28 -3.23 0.58 -8.47
N SER A 29 -2.09 1.03 -9.00
CA SER A 29 -1.56 0.55 -10.28
C SER A 29 -1.37 -0.97 -10.35
N ILE A 30 -0.96 -1.60 -9.25
CA ILE A 30 -0.70 -3.05 -9.19
C ILE A 30 -1.99 -3.87 -9.38
N PRO A 31 -3.01 -3.76 -8.50
CA PRO A 31 -4.24 -4.52 -8.66
C PRO A 31 -5.10 -4.06 -9.85
N ALA A 32 -4.97 -2.81 -10.31
CA ALA A 32 -5.75 -2.32 -11.45
C ALA A 32 -5.17 -2.77 -12.80
N LEU A 33 -3.84 -2.85 -12.95
CA LEU A 33 -3.18 -3.10 -14.22
C LEU A 33 -2.38 -4.40 -14.22
N SER A 34 -1.44 -4.54 -13.27
CA SER A 34 -0.49 -5.66 -13.28
C SER A 34 -1.13 -7.01 -12.97
N ILE A 35 -2.04 -7.08 -11.99
CA ILE A 35 -2.66 -8.34 -11.58
C ILE A 35 -3.64 -8.88 -12.64
N PRO A 36 -4.52 -8.08 -13.27
CA PRO A 36 -5.34 -8.55 -14.38
C PRO A 36 -4.50 -9.05 -15.56
N ALA A 37 -3.44 -8.32 -15.94
CA ALA A 37 -2.52 -8.74 -17.00
C ALA A 37 -1.85 -10.08 -16.67
N LEU A 38 -1.34 -10.22 -15.44
CA LEU A 38 -0.74 -11.46 -14.96
C LEU A 38 -1.70 -12.65 -15.06
N LYS A 39 -2.97 -12.44 -14.68
CA LYS A 39 -3.99 -13.49 -14.69
C LYS A 39 -4.42 -13.89 -16.10
N ALA A 40 -4.51 -12.92 -17.00
CA ALA A 40 -4.89 -13.14 -18.40
C ALA A 40 -3.84 -13.95 -19.18
N THR A 41 -2.56 -13.91 -18.79
CA THR A 41 -1.50 -14.66 -19.48
C THR A 41 -1.47 -16.14 -19.09
N THR A 42 -2.26 -16.97 -19.78
CA THR A 42 -2.40 -18.41 -19.50
C THR A 42 -1.13 -19.24 -19.68
N SER A 43 -0.15 -18.74 -20.44
CA SER A 43 1.15 -19.41 -20.66
C SER A 43 2.10 -19.35 -19.46
N LEU A 44 1.82 -18.54 -18.45
CA LEU A 44 2.67 -18.42 -17.26
C LEU A 44 2.41 -19.55 -16.26
N THR A 45 3.49 -20.21 -15.83
CA THR A 45 3.44 -21.19 -14.74
C THR A 45 3.14 -20.51 -13.40
N ALA A 46 2.70 -21.29 -12.40
CA ALA A 46 2.47 -20.80 -11.04
C ALA A 46 3.72 -20.12 -10.45
N GLN A 47 4.89 -20.71 -10.65
CA GLN A 47 6.17 -20.14 -10.22
C GLN A 47 6.42 -18.77 -10.86
N GLN A 48 6.31 -18.67 -12.19
CA GLN A 48 6.52 -17.41 -12.91
C GLN A 48 5.56 -16.32 -12.44
N ARG A 49 4.31 -16.69 -12.17
CA ARG A 49 3.30 -15.76 -11.63
C ARG A 49 3.67 -15.24 -10.25
N LEU A 50 4.08 -16.14 -9.35
CA LEU A 50 4.52 -15.79 -8.00
C LEU A 50 5.79 -14.93 -8.02
N THR A 51 6.77 -15.25 -8.89
CA THR A 51 7.98 -14.44 -9.06
C THR A 51 7.67 -13.04 -9.59
N LEU A 52 6.80 -12.90 -10.58
CA LEU A 52 6.36 -11.59 -11.07
C LEU A 52 5.67 -10.78 -9.96
N TRP A 53 4.76 -11.41 -9.22
CA TRP A 53 4.12 -10.78 -8.06
C TRP A 53 5.14 -10.37 -6.99
N SER A 54 6.10 -11.23 -6.67
CA SER A 54 7.14 -11.01 -5.64
C SER A 54 8.03 -9.82 -6.01
N ASN A 55 8.44 -9.74 -7.28
CA ASN A 55 9.20 -8.61 -7.81
C ASN A 55 8.42 -7.29 -7.75
N LEU A 56 7.13 -7.30 -8.11
CA LEU A 56 6.27 -6.12 -7.99
C LEU A 56 6.14 -5.68 -6.53
N TYR A 57 5.93 -6.63 -5.62
CA TYR A 57 5.82 -6.36 -4.19
C TYR A 57 7.11 -5.75 -3.61
N GLU A 58 8.28 -6.34 -3.87
CA GLU A 58 9.55 -5.84 -3.32
C GLU A 58 9.90 -4.46 -3.88
N LYS A 59 9.65 -4.20 -5.17
CA LYS A 59 9.81 -2.85 -5.74
C LYS A 59 8.88 -1.83 -5.08
N GLY A 60 7.60 -2.18 -4.91
CA GLY A 60 6.64 -1.33 -4.22
C GLY A 60 7.06 -1.05 -2.77
N LYS A 61 7.44 -2.10 -2.03
CA LYS A 61 7.91 -2.01 -0.64
C LYS A 61 9.12 -1.08 -0.51
N ALA A 62 10.11 -1.17 -1.40
CA ALA A 62 11.30 -0.31 -1.36
C ALA A 62 10.97 1.19 -1.40
N VAL A 63 9.92 1.56 -2.15
CA VAL A 63 9.38 2.93 -2.20
C VAL A 63 8.57 3.23 -0.93
N MET A 64 7.63 2.36 -0.59
CA MET A 64 6.63 2.62 0.46
C MET A 64 7.23 2.70 1.88
N VAL A 65 8.32 1.97 2.15
CA VAL A 65 9.01 2.04 3.46
C VAL A 65 9.55 3.44 3.75
N LYS A 66 9.89 4.22 2.72
CA LYS A 66 10.37 5.61 2.87
C LYS A 66 9.23 6.61 2.77
N LEU A 67 8.32 6.38 1.83
CA LEU A 67 7.23 7.31 1.55
C LEU A 67 6.23 7.38 2.70
N GLN A 68 5.79 6.23 3.24
CA GLN A 68 4.73 6.18 4.24
C GLN A 68 5.07 6.92 5.55
N PRO A 69 6.27 6.73 6.15
CA PRO A 69 6.67 7.50 7.33
C PRO A 69 6.82 8.99 7.04
N THR A 70 7.38 9.34 5.88
CA THR A 70 7.56 10.74 5.48
C THR A 70 6.22 11.47 5.39
N LEU A 71 5.23 10.89 4.70
CA LEU A 71 3.89 11.48 4.59
C LEU A 71 3.20 11.57 5.95
N THR A 72 3.34 10.54 6.79
CA THR A 72 2.80 10.54 8.14
C THR A 72 3.34 11.71 8.95
N LEU A 73 4.67 11.91 8.93
CA LEU A 73 5.34 12.98 9.67
C LEU A 73 4.97 14.36 9.14
N LEU A 74 4.89 14.55 7.82
CA LEU A 74 4.46 15.81 7.22
C LEU A 74 3.02 16.17 7.64
N LEU A 75 2.10 15.21 7.62
CA LEU A 75 0.72 15.41 8.07
C LEU A 75 0.60 15.65 9.57
N ALA A 76 1.39 14.94 10.37
CA ALA A 76 1.42 15.13 11.83
C ALA A 76 1.96 16.52 12.19
N TYR A 77 3.04 16.95 11.53
CA TYR A 77 3.58 18.30 11.66
C TYR A 77 2.55 19.35 11.22
N ALA A 78 1.92 19.17 10.05
CA ALA A 78 0.91 20.08 9.56
C ALA A 78 -0.28 20.19 10.52
N SER A 79 -0.72 19.08 11.11
CA SER A 79 -1.76 19.07 12.15
C SER A 79 -1.31 19.83 13.41
N TYR A 80 -0.09 19.57 13.89
CA TYR A 80 0.47 20.24 15.05
C TYR A 80 0.52 21.77 14.86
N ALA A 81 1.08 22.22 13.73
CA ALA A 81 1.32 23.62 13.41
C ALA A 81 0.08 24.38 12.89
N ALA A 82 -0.99 23.68 12.50
CA ALA A 82 -2.23 24.31 12.06
C ALA A 82 -2.91 25.10 13.21
N ALA A 83 -3.17 26.38 12.97
CA ALA A 83 -3.96 27.23 13.85
C ALA A 83 -5.44 27.18 13.49
N ARG A 84 -6.31 27.14 14.50
CA ARG A 84 -7.77 27.26 14.31
C ARG A 84 -8.12 28.71 13.97
N PRO A 85 -9.02 28.96 13.00
CA PRO A 85 -9.57 30.30 12.76
C PRO A 85 -10.21 30.87 14.02
N VAL A 86 -10.12 32.18 14.20
CA VAL A 86 -10.74 32.86 15.35
C VAL A 86 -12.26 32.79 15.25
N ASP A 87 -12.96 32.46 16.34
CA ASP A 87 -14.36 32.03 16.28
C ASP A 87 -15.34 33.06 15.72
N TYR A 88 -15.05 34.35 15.88
CA TYR A 88 -15.86 35.47 15.37
C TYR A 88 -15.64 35.76 13.88
N LEU A 89 -14.65 35.16 13.23
CA LEU A 89 -14.46 35.28 11.79
C LEU A 89 -15.26 34.22 11.04
N PRO A 90 -15.84 34.57 9.87
CA PRO A 90 -16.49 33.59 9.02
C PRO A 90 -15.48 32.53 8.57
N ALA A 91 -15.74 31.27 8.92
CA ALA A 91 -14.91 30.13 8.58
C ALA A 91 -15.82 28.93 8.32
N ASN A 92 -15.57 28.22 7.21
CA ASN A 92 -16.28 27.00 6.89
C ASN A 92 -15.88 25.85 7.84
N THR A 93 -16.60 24.73 7.77
CA THR A 93 -16.36 23.56 8.63
C THR A 93 -14.94 23.03 8.50
N VAL A 94 -14.39 22.95 7.29
CA VAL A 94 -13.05 22.40 7.04
C VAL A 94 -11.97 23.26 7.71
N ALA A 95 -12.04 24.58 7.57
CA ALA A 95 -11.12 25.51 8.22
C ALA A 95 -11.17 25.39 9.76
N ARG A 96 -12.36 25.23 10.35
CA ARG A 96 -12.53 25.04 11.81
C ARG A 96 -11.98 23.71 12.30
N TYR A 97 -12.08 22.65 11.51
CA TYR A 97 -11.64 21.29 11.85
C TYR A 97 -10.34 20.86 11.17
N ARG A 98 -9.55 21.79 10.62
CA ARG A 98 -8.34 21.45 9.85
C ARG A 98 -7.32 20.61 10.63
N LYS A 99 -7.13 20.93 11.92
CA LYS A 99 -6.19 20.22 12.80
C LYS A 99 -6.58 18.75 12.98
N PRO A 100 -7.82 18.41 13.40
CA PRO A 100 -8.25 17.02 13.46
C PRO A 100 -8.31 16.35 12.09
N ILE A 101 -8.68 17.05 11.01
CA ILE A 101 -8.67 16.47 9.64
C ILE A 101 -7.26 15.98 9.26
N LEU A 102 -6.23 16.81 9.46
CA LEU A 102 -4.84 16.44 9.20
C LEU A 102 -4.34 15.33 10.14
N ALA A 103 -4.77 15.33 11.41
CA ALA A 103 -4.44 14.27 12.36
C ALA A 103 -5.04 12.92 11.92
N VAL A 104 -6.30 12.91 11.50
CA VAL A 104 -6.97 11.71 10.97
C VAL A 104 -6.29 11.24 9.68
N ALA A 105 -5.93 12.15 8.77
CA ALA A 105 -5.18 11.81 7.56
C ALA A 105 -3.82 11.16 7.90
N SER A 106 -3.11 11.69 8.90
CA SER A 106 -1.85 11.09 9.40
C SER A 106 -2.09 9.70 10.00
N ALA A 107 -3.12 9.54 10.84
CA ALA A 107 -3.47 8.26 11.46
C ALA A 107 -3.84 7.19 10.41
N LEU A 108 -4.65 7.55 9.42
CA LEU A 108 -4.97 6.67 8.28
C LEU A 108 -3.71 6.29 7.50
N THR A 109 -2.82 7.24 7.27
CA THR A 109 -1.54 7.01 6.57
C THR A 109 -0.68 5.99 7.34
N ILE A 110 -0.44 6.17 8.64
CA ILE A 110 0.39 5.22 9.40
C ILE A 110 -0.29 3.86 9.60
N SER A 111 -1.63 3.83 9.65
CA SER A 111 -2.39 2.58 9.78
C SER A 111 -2.14 1.61 8.63
N ILE A 112 -1.76 2.11 7.44
CA ILE A 112 -1.35 1.26 6.30
C ILE A 112 -0.13 0.40 6.65
N VAL A 113 0.83 0.94 7.41
CA VAL A 113 2.01 0.21 7.87
C VAL A 113 1.61 -0.89 8.85
N GLY A 114 0.80 -0.54 9.86
CA GLY A 114 0.29 -1.49 10.84
C GLY A 114 -0.52 -2.61 10.19
N PHE A 115 -1.47 -2.27 9.32
CA PHE A 115 -2.26 -3.23 8.56
C PHE A 115 -1.40 -4.12 7.65
N THR A 116 -0.37 -3.56 7.01
CA THR A 116 0.56 -4.35 6.19
C THR A 116 1.28 -5.39 7.03
N GLY A 117 1.78 -5.00 8.22
CA GLY A 117 2.48 -5.92 9.12
C GLY A 117 1.60 -7.06 9.64
N VAL A 118 0.35 -6.75 10.01
CA VAL A 118 -0.56 -7.72 10.64
C VAL A 118 -1.27 -8.60 9.60
N ALA A 119 -1.88 -8.00 8.57
CA ALA A 119 -2.77 -8.73 7.66
C ALA A 119 -2.08 -9.23 6.38
N ILE A 120 -1.15 -8.46 5.83
CA ILE A 120 -0.57 -8.75 4.50
C ILE A 120 0.74 -9.53 4.59
N MET A 121 1.60 -9.21 5.56
CA MET A 121 2.92 -9.84 5.69
C MET A 121 2.85 -11.37 5.85
N PRO A 122 1.91 -11.97 6.62
CA PRO A 122 1.80 -13.42 6.70
C PRO A 122 1.51 -14.06 5.34
N LEU A 123 0.61 -13.46 4.56
CA LEU A 123 0.28 -13.91 3.20
C LEU A 123 1.48 -13.77 2.26
N ASN A 124 2.19 -12.65 2.32
CA ASN A 124 3.39 -12.44 1.50
C ASN A 124 4.45 -13.51 1.77
N LYS A 125 4.73 -13.80 3.05
CA LYS A 125 5.68 -14.84 3.44
C LYS A 125 5.26 -16.21 2.90
N ARG A 126 3.96 -16.53 2.95
CA ARG A 126 3.41 -17.77 2.40
C ARG A 126 3.60 -17.86 0.89
N MET A 127 3.30 -16.79 0.15
CA MET A 127 3.47 -16.74 -1.30
C MET A 127 4.94 -16.83 -1.73
N GLN A 128 5.84 -16.12 -1.04
CA GLN A 128 7.29 -16.20 -1.28
C GLN A 128 7.88 -17.56 -0.90
N LYS A 129 7.33 -18.23 0.12
CA LYS A 129 7.70 -19.62 0.45
C LYS A 129 7.32 -20.56 -0.69
N MET A 130 6.10 -20.45 -1.19
CA MET A 130 5.60 -21.23 -2.34
C MET A 130 6.41 -20.95 -3.61
N GLU A 131 6.78 -19.70 -3.84
CA GLU A 131 7.67 -19.31 -4.93
C GLU A 131 9.02 -20.03 -4.84
N ARG A 132 9.65 -20.05 -3.65
CA ARG A 132 10.94 -20.72 -3.43
C ARG A 132 10.86 -22.24 -3.57
N GLU A 133 9.80 -22.85 -3.04
CA GLU A 133 9.54 -24.28 -3.19
C GLU A 133 9.29 -24.65 -4.66
N ALA A 134 8.77 -23.72 -5.44
CA ALA A 134 8.58 -23.89 -6.88
C ALA A 134 9.82 -23.56 -7.72
N SER A 135 10.71 -22.69 -7.24
CA SER A 135 11.88 -22.23 -7.99
C SER A 135 13.14 -23.04 -7.79
N GLY A 136 13.21 -23.95 -6.81
CA GLY A 136 14.32 -24.87 -6.79
C GLY A 136 14.33 -25.94 -5.70
N PHE A 137 15.03 -27.01 -6.05
CA PHE A 137 16.10 -27.57 -5.23
C PHE A 137 15.72 -28.56 -4.13
N VAL A 138 14.73 -29.43 -4.37
CA VAL A 138 14.76 -30.79 -3.78
C VAL A 138 14.88 -31.78 -4.92
N LEU A 139 16.13 -32.03 -5.29
CA LEU A 139 16.64 -33.13 -6.14
C LEU A 139 16.04 -33.18 -7.55
N LEU A 140 16.89 -33.05 -8.57
CA LEU A 140 16.60 -33.17 -10.01
C LEU A 140 15.84 -34.45 -10.45
N PHE A 141 15.41 -35.32 -9.53
CA PHE A 141 14.62 -36.52 -9.77
C PHE A 141 13.45 -36.75 -8.79
N LEU A 142 13.31 -35.99 -7.69
CA LEU A 142 12.25 -36.25 -6.69
C LEU A 142 10.86 -35.70 -7.03
N PRO A 143 10.67 -34.51 -7.62
CA PRO A 143 9.32 -33.94 -7.76
C PRO A 143 8.43 -34.80 -8.66
N PHE A 144 9.01 -35.39 -9.72
CA PHE A 144 8.32 -36.32 -10.60
C PHE A 144 8.08 -37.67 -9.90
N LEU A 145 9.08 -38.22 -9.21
CA LEU A 145 8.96 -39.49 -8.51
C LEU A 145 7.97 -39.42 -7.33
N VAL A 146 7.94 -38.32 -6.57
CA VAL A 146 7.00 -38.09 -5.47
C VAL A 146 5.58 -37.90 -6.01
N ALA A 147 5.38 -37.14 -7.09
CA ALA A 147 4.05 -37.00 -7.70
C ALA A 147 3.52 -38.34 -8.22
N VAL A 148 4.38 -39.18 -8.80
CA VAL A 148 4.03 -40.54 -9.27
C VAL A 148 3.80 -41.51 -8.10
N LEU A 149 4.57 -41.42 -7.01
CA LEU A 149 4.48 -42.33 -5.86
C LEU A 149 3.38 -41.96 -4.85
N THR A 150 3.01 -40.69 -4.74
CA THR A 150 2.08 -40.20 -3.71
C THR A 150 0.75 -39.69 -4.26
N GLY A 151 0.63 -39.51 -5.58
CA GLY A 151 -0.56 -38.91 -6.21
C GLY A 151 -0.79 -37.44 -5.84
N LEU A 152 0.14 -36.81 -5.10
CA LEU A 152 0.06 -35.40 -4.73
C LEU A 152 0.51 -34.54 -5.92
N PRO A 153 -0.23 -33.47 -6.26
CA PRO A 153 0.14 -32.61 -7.37
C PRO A 153 1.53 -32.01 -7.14
N PRO A 154 2.36 -31.88 -8.19
CA PRO A 154 3.64 -31.19 -8.05
C PRO A 154 3.35 -29.74 -7.64
N VAL A 155 4.26 -29.18 -6.83
CA VAL A 155 4.60 -27.76 -6.77
C VAL A 155 3.46 -26.81 -7.18
N ALA A 156 2.77 -26.20 -6.21
CA ALA A 156 1.83 -25.08 -6.34
C ALA A 156 1.04 -24.99 -7.67
N SER A 157 -0.23 -25.38 -7.68
CA SER A 157 -1.04 -25.24 -8.90
C SER A 157 -1.25 -23.77 -9.28
N THR A 158 -1.39 -23.48 -10.57
CA THR A 158 -1.68 -22.12 -11.07
C THR A 158 -2.95 -21.55 -10.42
N ALA A 159 -3.96 -22.38 -10.20
CA ALA A 159 -5.19 -22.00 -9.49
C ALA A 159 -4.92 -21.59 -8.03
N GLN A 160 -4.02 -22.29 -7.33
CA GLN A 160 -3.63 -21.94 -5.98
C GLN A 160 -2.88 -20.60 -5.93
N ALA A 161 -1.92 -20.39 -6.85
CA ALA A 161 -1.20 -19.12 -6.96
C ALA A 161 -2.16 -17.96 -7.25
N ASP A 162 -3.09 -18.12 -8.19
CA ASP A 162 -4.06 -17.08 -8.55
C ASP A 162 -5.05 -16.75 -7.44
N SER A 163 -5.41 -17.76 -6.63
CA SER A 163 -6.23 -17.60 -5.43
C SER A 163 -5.50 -16.75 -4.38
N LEU A 164 -4.23 -17.07 -4.09
CA LEU A 164 -3.42 -16.30 -3.13
C LEU A 164 -3.16 -14.87 -3.61
N ILE A 165 -2.83 -14.69 -4.89
CA ILE A 165 -2.68 -13.36 -5.50
C ILE A 165 -4.01 -12.60 -5.42
N GLY A 166 -5.15 -13.26 -5.66
CA GLY A 166 -6.47 -12.66 -5.52
C GLY A 166 -6.77 -12.22 -4.08
N GLN A 167 -6.47 -13.07 -3.10
CA GLN A 167 -6.59 -12.74 -1.68
C GLN A 167 -5.70 -11.54 -1.31
N TRP A 168 -4.47 -11.52 -1.82
CA TRP A 168 -3.55 -10.41 -1.61
C TRP A 168 -4.10 -9.10 -2.17
N SER A 169 -4.65 -9.10 -3.39
CA SER A 169 -5.25 -7.91 -4.00
C SER A 169 -6.44 -7.38 -3.18
N ARG A 170 -7.27 -8.26 -2.62
CA ARG A 170 -8.39 -7.86 -1.73
C ARG A 170 -7.89 -7.18 -0.46
N LEU A 171 -6.86 -7.73 0.19
CA LEU A 171 -6.23 -7.08 1.34
C LEU A 171 -5.55 -5.77 0.94
N HIS A 172 -4.93 -5.73 -0.24
CA HIS A 172 -4.29 -4.51 -0.74
C HIS A 172 -5.30 -3.38 -0.98
N ALA A 173 -6.53 -3.70 -1.38
CA ALA A 173 -7.61 -2.73 -1.57
C ALA A 173 -7.92 -1.94 -0.28
N VAL A 174 -7.78 -2.55 0.90
CA VAL A 174 -7.92 -1.85 2.18
C VAL A 174 -6.87 -0.74 2.31
N ARG A 175 -5.61 -1.01 1.94
CA ARG A 175 -4.54 0.01 1.95
C ARG A 175 -4.83 1.15 0.97
N ILE A 176 -5.38 0.81 -0.20
CA ILE A 176 -5.79 1.80 -1.20
C ILE A 176 -6.92 2.65 -0.64
N ALA A 177 -7.93 2.07 -0.02
CA ALA A 177 -9.03 2.81 0.59
C ALA A 177 -8.53 3.78 1.67
N LEU A 178 -7.68 3.31 2.60
CA LEU A 178 -7.05 4.15 3.63
C LEU A 178 -6.25 5.30 3.02
N GLY A 179 -5.43 5.02 2.00
CA GLY A 179 -4.62 6.01 1.29
C GLY A 179 -5.46 7.04 0.55
N SER A 180 -6.48 6.59 -0.19
CA SER A 180 -7.45 7.43 -0.89
C SER A 180 -8.23 8.34 0.06
N THR A 181 -8.67 7.83 1.21
CA THR A 181 -9.36 8.64 2.21
C THR A 181 -8.43 9.67 2.83
N ALA A 182 -7.20 9.29 3.19
CA ALA A 182 -6.19 10.24 3.68
C ALA A 182 -5.88 11.33 2.64
N PHE A 183 -5.75 10.95 1.36
CA PHE A 183 -5.58 11.87 0.24
C PHE A 183 -6.76 12.83 0.09
N ALA A 184 -8.00 12.33 0.08
CA ALA A 184 -9.19 13.16 -0.03
C ALA A 184 -9.31 14.15 1.13
N LEU A 185 -9.03 13.72 2.36
CA LEU A 185 -8.99 14.60 3.54
C LEU A 185 -7.93 15.69 3.38
N ALA A 186 -6.71 15.33 2.99
CA ALA A 186 -5.62 16.28 2.81
C ALA A 186 -5.89 17.28 1.67
N VAL A 187 -6.48 16.84 0.56
CA VAL A 187 -6.91 17.72 -0.55
C VAL A 187 -8.02 18.66 -0.09
N SER A 188 -9.02 18.14 0.63
CA SER A 188 -10.13 18.95 1.13
C SER A 188 -9.64 20.04 2.09
N GLU A 189 -8.69 19.70 2.98
CA GLU A 189 -8.07 20.67 3.89
C GLU A 189 -7.23 21.68 3.11
N LEU A 190 -6.46 21.25 2.11
CA LEU A 190 -5.64 22.17 1.33
C LEU A 190 -6.49 23.16 0.51
N ALA A 191 -7.60 22.69 -0.07
CA ALA A 191 -8.45 23.48 -0.95
C ALA A 191 -9.45 24.38 -0.22
N LEU A 192 -9.88 24.00 0.99
CA LEU A 192 -11.00 24.65 1.68
C LEU A 192 -10.64 25.30 3.03
N ALA A 193 -9.46 25.04 3.60
CA ALA A 193 -9.06 25.57 4.92
C ALA A 193 -8.29 26.89 4.87
#